data_AF-A0A258K5F4-F1
#
_entry.id   AF-A0A258K5F4-F1
#
_cell.length_a   1.000
_cell.length_b   1.000
_cell.length_c   1.000
_cell.angle_alpha   90.00
_cell.angle_beta   90.00
_cell.angle_gamma   90.00
#
_symmetry.space_group_name_H-M   'P 1'
#
loop_
_entity.id
_entity.type
_entity.pdbx_description
1 polymer ?
#
loop_
_entity_poly.entity_id
_entity_poly.type
_entity_poly.pdbx_seq_one_letter_code
_entity_poly.pdbx_strand_id
1 'polypeptide(L)'
;MAATASPGLLNKSQLKLITTINRDVNRDIRKANDFDIYGMPEFWSLPRVIDGKMYGDCEDYALEKRRRLIEAGVPVEALSMAVAVTLRGERHAVLVVAFEGGDMVLDNLTPWPTPWGELNYTWIQRQIAGSAAWTTIS
;
A
#
# COMPACT_ATOMS: atom_id res chain seq x y z
N MET A 1 -10.56 31.00 11.31
CA MET A 1 -10.31 29.75 12.06
C MET A 1 -9.83 28.73 11.06
N ALA A 2 -8.53 28.42 11.05
CA ALA A 2 -7.96 27.40 10.17
C ALA A 2 -8.13 26.03 10.85
N ALA A 3 -8.73 25.07 10.14
CA ALA A 3 -8.78 23.69 10.59
C ALA A 3 -7.34 23.18 10.71
N THR A 4 -6.92 22.83 11.92
CA THR A 4 -5.68 22.10 12.17
C THR A 4 -5.80 20.73 11.52
N ALA A 5 -5.22 20.57 10.33
CA ALA A 5 -5.01 19.24 9.77
C ALA A 5 -4.18 18.44 10.78
N SER A 6 -4.71 17.30 11.24
CA SER A 6 -3.95 16.35 12.06
C SER A 6 -2.64 16.03 11.34
N PRO A 7 -1.47 16.05 12.01
CA PRO A 7 -0.16 16.13 11.36
C PRO A 7 0.17 15.05 10.31
N GLY A 8 -0.60 13.96 10.24
CA GLY A 8 -0.39 12.84 9.32
C GLY A 8 -1.52 12.53 8.35
N LEU A 9 -2.57 13.36 8.24
CA LEU A 9 -3.65 13.10 7.27
C LEU A 9 -3.36 13.77 5.93
N LEU A 10 -3.40 12.99 4.86
CA LEU A 10 -3.36 13.53 3.51
C LEU A 10 -4.70 14.19 3.16
N ASN A 11 -4.69 15.16 2.27
CA ASN A 11 -5.91 15.86 1.84
C ASN A 11 -6.12 15.80 0.32
N LYS A 12 -7.22 16.40 -0.16
CA LYS A 12 -7.60 16.42 -1.59
C LYS A 12 -6.50 16.90 -2.53
N SER A 13 -5.64 17.83 -2.10
CA SER A 13 -4.52 18.30 -2.93
C SER A 13 -3.48 17.21 -3.20
N GLN A 14 -3.37 16.22 -2.29
CA GLN A 14 -2.45 15.10 -2.39
C GLN A 14 -3.07 13.86 -3.05
N LEU A 15 -4.38 13.86 -3.37
CA LEU A 15 -5.03 12.74 -4.06
C LEU A 15 -4.38 12.45 -5.42
N LYS A 16 -3.97 13.51 -6.14
CA LYS A 16 -3.26 13.37 -7.41
C LYS A 16 -1.92 12.64 -7.22
N LEU A 17 -1.17 12.99 -6.17
CA LEU A 17 0.13 12.38 -5.87
C LEU A 17 -0.02 10.87 -5.61
N ILE A 18 -0.92 10.48 -4.70
CA ILE A 18 -1.11 9.06 -4.36
C ILE A 18 -1.64 8.25 -5.54
N THR A 19 -2.51 8.87 -6.36
CA THR A 19 -3.02 8.24 -7.59
C THR A 19 -1.90 8.00 -8.59
N THR A 20 -1.05 9.01 -8.82
CA THR A 20 0.10 8.89 -9.75
C THR A 20 1.05 7.80 -9.29
N ILE A 21 1.48 7.80 -8.02
CA ILE A 21 2.41 6.80 -7.51
C ILE A 21 1.80 5.39 -7.56
N ASN A 22 0.54 5.22 -7.19
CA ASN A 22 -0.13 3.92 -7.29
C ASN A 22 -0.08 3.37 -8.72
N ARG A 23 -0.42 4.21 -9.70
CA ARG A 23 -0.45 3.83 -11.12
C ARG A 23 0.95 3.55 -11.67
N ASP A 24 1.93 4.38 -11.30
CA ASP A 24 3.30 4.21 -11.76
C ASP A 24 3.89 2.91 -11.22
N VAL A 25 3.76 2.64 -9.91
CA VAL A 25 4.22 1.38 -9.32
C VAL A 25 3.49 0.18 -9.94
N ASN A 26 2.17 0.28 -10.12
CA ASN A 26 1.38 -0.80 -10.72
C ASN A 26 1.83 -1.14 -12.16
N ARG A 27 2.33 -0.15 -12.90
CA ARG A 27 2.87 -0.30 -14.25
C ARG A 27 4.31 -0.81 -14.25
N ASP A 28 5.14 -0.31 -13.34
CA ASP A 28 6.59 -0.52 -13.39
C ASP A 28 6.99 -1.91 -12.87
N ILE A 29 6.21 -2.49 -11.96
CA ILE A 29 6.45 -3.84 -11.43
C ILE A 29 5.67 -4.86 -12.26
N ARG A 30 6.31 -6.00 -12.54
CA ARG A 30 5.67 -7.19 -13.11
C ARG A 30 5.36 -8.18 -12.00
N LYS A 31 4.10 -8.63 -11.93
CA LYS A 31 3.68 -9.64 -10.95
C LYS A 31 4.49 -10.93 -11.14
N ALA A 32 5.12 -11.40 -10.06
CA ALA A 32 5.78 -12.69 -9.97
C ALA A 32 5.77 -13.10 -8.49
N ASN A 33 5.61 -14.40 -8.21
CA ASN A 33 5.48 -14.88 -6.83
C ASN A 33 6.87 -15.02 -6.19
N ASP A 34 6.94 -14.81 -4.88
CA ASP A 34 8.20 -14.93 -4.13
C ASP A 34 8.93 -16.25 -4.28
N PHE A 35 8.21 -17.36 -4.42
CA PHE A 35 8.87 -18.65 -4.62
C PHE A 35 9.67 -18.69 -5.94
N ASP A 36 9.15 -18.07 -7.00
CA ASP A 36 9.83 -18.02 -8.30
C ASP A 36 11.04 -17.08 -8.27
N ILE A 37 10.98 -16.03 -7.45
CA ILE A 37 12.02 -15.01 -7.35
C ILE A 37 13.10 -15.43 -6.35
N TYR A 38 12.71 -15.84 -5.14
CA TYR A 38 13.57 -16.03 -3.97
C TYR A 38 13.62 -17.48 -3.46
N GLY A 39 12.74 -18.38 -3.94
CA GLY A 39 12.64 -19.75 -3.45
C GLY A 39 11.97 -19.87 -2.07
N MET A 40 11.34 -18.79 -1.58
CA MET A 40 10.63 -18.75 -0.30
C MET A 40 9.12 -18.56 -0.53
N PRO A 41 8.24 -19.13 0.31
CA PRO A 41 6.80 -18.96 0.14
C PRO A 41 6.33 -17.50 0.31
N GLU A 42 6.95 -16.74 1.21
CA GLU A 42 6.67 -15.33 1.49
C GLU A 42 7.98 -14.65 1.95
N PHE A 43 8.30 -13.49 1.38
CA PHE A 43 9.51 -12.72 1.66
C PHE A 43 9.29 -11.22 1.40
N TRP A 44 9.07 -10.46 2.48
CA TRP A 44 8.73 -9.05 2.39
C TRP A 44 9.95 -8.19 2.01
N SER A 45 9.94 -7.65 0.79
CA SER A 45 11.07 -6.92 0.24
C SER A 45 10.67 -5.71 -0.61
N LEU A 46 11.65 -4.98 -1.14
CA LEU A 46 11.36 -4.12 -2.29
C LEU A 46 11.43 -4.98 -3.56
N PRO A 47 10.69 -4.61 -4.63
CA PRO A 47 10.66 -5.39 -5.86
C PRO A 47 12.07 -5.71 -6.38
N ARG A 48 12.31 -6.98 -6.72
CA ARG A 48 13.60 -7.41 -7.24
C ARG A 48 13.80 -6.90 -8.66
N VAL A 49 15.00 -6.39 -8.94
CA VAL A 49 15.39 -6.02 -10.30
C VAL A 49 16.13 -7.19 -10.97
N ILE A 50 15.58 -7.68 -12.08
CA ILE A 50 16.18 -8.72 -12.93
C ILE A 50 16.18 -8.19 -14.36
N ASP A 51 17.35 -8.14 -15.00
CA ASP A 51 17.54 -7.61 -16.36
C ASP A 51 16.88 -6.24 -16.59
N GLY A 52 17.03 -5.34 -15.60
CA GLY A 52 16.50 -3.98 -15.64
C GLY A 52 14.98 -3.87 -15.46
N LYS A 53 14.28 -4.94 -15.06
CA LYS A 53 12.84 -4.96 -14.82
C LYS A 53 12.55 -5.31 -13.37
N MET A 54 11.53 -4.70 -12.79
CA MET A 54 11.09 -4.98 -11.42
C MET A 54 10.07 -6.11 -11.39
N TYR A 55 10.25 -7.01 -10.43
CA TYR A 55 9.40 -8.16 -10.17
C TYR A 55 9.05 -8.21 -8.68
N GLY A 56 7.82 -8.63 -8.39
CA GLY A 56 7.36 -8.81 -7.01
C GLY A 56 5.88 -9.18 -6.97
N ASP A 57 5.37 -9.47 -5.79
CA ASP A 57 3.97 -9.73 -5.51
C ASP A 57 3.37 -8.66 -4.59
N CYS A 58 2.27 -8.95 -3.90
CA CYS A 58 1.37 -7.92 -3.38
C CYS A 58 2.05 -7.00 -2.35
N GLU A 59 2.87 -7.55 -1.45
CA GLU A 59 3.62 -6.81 -0.45
C GLU A 59 4.71 -5.95 -1.08
N ASP A 60 5.41 -6.44 -2.12
CA ASP A 60 6.47 -5.71 -2.79
C ASP A 60 5.91 -4.46 -3.49
N TYR A 61 4.73 -4.57 -4.11
CA TYR A 61 4.03 -3.40 -4.67
C TYR A 61 3.67 -2.40 -3.57
N ALA A 62 3.16 -2.88 -2.44
CA ALA A 62 2.75 -2.01 -1.34
C ALA A 62 3.96 -1.32 -0.67
N LEU A 63 5.08 -2.02 -0.51
CA LEU A 63 6.33 -1.48 0.02
C LEU A 63 6.98 -0.47 -0.94
N GLU A 64 6.95 -0.73 -2.26
CA GLU A 64 7.47 0.22 -3.25
C GLU A 64 6.62 1.50 -3.31
N LYS A 65 5.28 1.39 -3.25
CA LYS A 65 4.40 2.57 -3.13
C LYS A 65 4.73 3.37 -1.88
N ARG A 66 4.94 2.68 -0.75
CA ARG A 66 5.31 3.32 0.53
C ARG A 66 6.62 4.09 0.38
N ARG A 67 7.65 3.46 -0.19
CA ARG A 67 8.96 4.08 -0.42
C ARG A 67 8.84 5.34 -1.27
N ARG A 68 8.17 5.26 -2.43
CA ARG A 68 7.99 6.42 -3.34
C ARG A 68 7.17 7.56 -2.71
N LEU A 69 6.18 7.23 -1.88
CA LEU A 69 5.39 8.25 -1.16
C LEU A 69 6.24 8.97 -0.12
N ILE A 70 7.07 8.24 0.64
CA ILE A 70 8.00 8.83 1.61
C ILE A 70 9.00 9.74 0.90
N GLU A 71 9.55 9.30 -0.23
CA GLU A 71 10.45 10.11 -1.07
C GLU A 71 9.78 11.37 -1.64
N ALA A 72 8.47 11.30 -1.89
CA ALA A 72 7.65 12.45 -2.29
C ALA A 72 7.22 13.35 -1.12
N GLY A 73 7.69 13.09 0.11
CA GLY A 73 7.42 13.91 1.29
C GLY A 73 6.13 13.56 2.04
N VAL A 74 5.52 12.40 1.77
CA VAL A 74 4.38 11.92 2.56
C VAL A 74 4.89 11.44 3.93
N PRO A 75 4.28 11.89 5.04
CA PRO A 75 4.71 11.46 6.37
C PRO A 75 4.56 9.96 6.56
N VAL A 76 5.55 9.31 7.19
CA VAL A 76 5.56 7.85 7.41
C VAL A 76 4.37 7.43 8.28
N GLU A 77 3.97 8.30 9.22
CA GLU A 77 2.82 8.12 10.10
C GLU A 77 1.47 8.07 9.37
N ALA A 78 1.41 8.58 8.13
CA ALA A 78 0.23 8.48 7.29
C ALA A 78 0.11 7.10 6.60
N LEU A 79 1.14 6.25 6.68
CA LEU A 79 1.29 5.06 5.85
C LEU A 79 1.31 3.79 6.69
N SER A 80 0.33 2.91 6.49
CA SER A 80 0.23 1.61 7.16
C SER A 80 0.19 0.48 6.14
N MET A 81 0.94 -0.60 6.35
CA MET A 81 0.69 -1.85 5.64
C MET A 81 -0.56 -2.53 6.20
N ALA A 82 -1.33 -3.20 5.34
CA ALA A 82 -2.46 -4.03 5.76
C ALA A 82 -2.50 -5.34 4.98
N VAL A 83 -3.03 -6.37 5.63
CA VAL A 83 -3.25 -7.70 5.05
C VAL A 83 -4.73 -8.05 5.14
N ALA A 84 -5.28 -8.56 4.05
CA ALA A 84 -6.69 -8.93 3.92
C ALA A 84 -6.86 -10.26 3.19
N VAL A 85 -8.09 -10.73 3.10
CA VAL A 85 -8.55 -11.74 2.14
C VAL A 85 -9.42 -11.05 1.10
N THR A 86 -9.10 -11.21 -0.18
CA THR A 86 -9.91 -10.64 -1.28
C THR A 86 -11.22 -11.40 -1.44
N LEU A 87 -12.14 -10.88 -2.25
CA LEU A 87 -13.37 -11.57 -2.65
C LEU A 87 -13.12 -12.96 -3.29
N ARG A 88 -11.93 -13.19 -3.84
CA ARG A 88 -11.55 -14.47 -4.45
C ARG A 88 -10.97 -15.47 -3.44
N GLY A 89 -10.89 -15.11 -2.17
CA GLY A 89 -10.32 -15.94 -1.11
C GLY A 89 -8.79 -15.88 -1.00
N GLU A 90 -8.15 -14.96 -1.70
CA GLU A 90 -6.68 -14.83 -1.74
C GLU A 90 -6.19 -13.90 -0.62
N ARG A 91 -5.13 -14.29 0.10
CA ARG A 91 -4.43 -13.38 1.02
C ARG A 91 -3.77 -12.26 0.20
N HIS A 92 -3.88 -11.03 0.68
CA HIS A 92 -3.48 -9.85 -0.08
C HIS A 92 -2.91 -8.75 0.81
N ALA A 93 -1.76 -8.23 0.43
CA ALA A 93 -1.09 -7.12 1.10
C ALA A 93 -1.32 -5.81 0.31
N VAL A 94 -1.62 -4.73 1.03
CA VAL A 94 -1.88 -3.41 0.44
C VAL A 94 -1.28 -2.30 1.30
N LEU A 95 -1.13 -1.12 0.70
CA LEU A 95 -0.77 0.10 1.42
C LEU A 95 -2.03 0.91 1.75
N VAL A 96 -2.15 1.31 3.01
CA VAL A 96 -3.21 2.19 3.52
C VAL A 96 -2.64 3.57 3.78
N VAL A 97 -3.35 4.58 3.34
CA VAL A 97 -3.01 5.99 3.50
C VAL A 97 -4.08 6.66 4.34
N ALA A 98 -3.67 7.22 5.48
CA ALA A 98 -4.54 8.03 6.31
C ALA A 98 -4.89 9.33 5.57
N PHE A 99 -6.17 9.51 5.25
CA PHE A 99 -6.63 10.59 4.37
C PHE A 99 -7.83 11.33 4.99
N GLU A 100 -7.99 12.60 4.66
CA GLU A 100 -9.08 13.45 5.11
C GLU A 100 -10.40 12.89 4.58
N GLY A 101 -11.27 12.45 5.49
CA GLY A 101 -12.54 11.80 5.15
C GLY A 101 -12.53 10.27 5.20
N GLY A 102 -11.40 9.65 5.54
CA GLY A 102 -11.27 8.21 5.76
C GLY A 102 -10.03 7.63 5.10
N ASP A 103 -9.63 6.42 5.51
CA ASP A 103 -8.46 5.74 4.94
C ASP A 103 -8.66 5.39 3.46
N MET A 104 -7.61 5.60 2.67
CA MET A 104 -7.54 5.23 1.26
C MET A 104 -6.57 4.06 1.06
N VAL A 105 -6.94 3.10 0.24
CA VAL A 105 -6.14 1.91 -0.07
C VAL A 105 -5.52 2.06 -1.45
N LEU A 106 -4.20 1.82 -1.52
CA LEU A 106 -3.41 1.80 -2.75
C LEU A 106 -3.06 0.35 -3.08
N ASP A 107 -3.84 -0.23 -3.99
CA ASP A 107 -3.82 -1.65 -4.33
C ASP A 107 -3.14 -1.89 -5.70
N ASN A 108 -2.45 -3.02 -5.89
CA ASN A 108 -1.94 -3.44 -7.19
C ASN A 108 -3.02 -4.01 -8.12
N LEU A 109 -4.18 -4.39 -7.58
CA LEU A 109 -5.34 -4.89 -8.34
C LEU A 109 -6.18 -3.77 -8.96
N THR A 110 -6.02 -2.52 -8.54
CA THR A 110 -6.72 -1.35 -9.12
C THR A 110 -5.78 -0.15 -9.31
N PRO A 111 -5.88 0.59 -10.42
CA PRO A 111 -5.10 1.82 -10.61
C PRO A 111 -5.59 2.97 -9.73
N TRP A 112 -6.78 2.87 -9.13
CA TRP A 112 -7.40 3.95 -8.37
C TRP A 112 -7.20 3.76 -6.87
N PRO A 113 -6.81 4.81 -6.12
CA PRO A 113 -6.97 4.79 -4.68
C PRO A 113 -8.44 4.56 -4.33
N THR A 114 -8.73 3.59 -3.49
CA THR A 114 -10.11 3.20 -3.14
C THR A 114 -10.34 3.40 -1.65
N PRO A 115 -11.45 4.01 -1.22
CA PRO A 115 -11.78 4.10 0.21
C PRO A 115 -11.82 2.72 0.85
N TRP A 116 -11.23 2.58 2.05
CA TRP A 116 -11.12 1.32 2.77
C TRP A 116 -12.46 0.58 2.91
N GLY A 117 -13.53 1.31 3.22
CA GLY A 117 -14.87 0.75 3.41
C GLY A 117 -15.60 0.35 2.13
N GLU A 118 -15.09 0.71 0.95
CA GLU A 118 -15.66 0.32 -0.34
C GLU A 118 -15.05 -0.99 -0.87
N LEU A 119 -13.90 -1.40 -0.33
CA LEU A 119 -13.30 -2.68 -0.66
C LEU A 119 -14.02 -3.80 0.09
N ASN A 120 -14.60 -4.73 -0.66
CA ASN A 120 -15.23 -5.94 -0.12
C ASN A 120 -14.18 -6.98 0.29
N TYR A 121 -13.20 -6.59 1.10
CA TYR A 121 -12.17 -7.47 1.63
C TYR A 121 -12.46 -7.82 3.09
N THR A 122 -12.00 -9.00 3.51
CA THR A 122 -11.96 -9.35 4.93
C THR A 122 -10.60 -8.95 5.47
N TRP A 123 -10.55 -7.85 6.21
CA TRP A 123 -9.31 -7.32 6.79
C TRP A 123 -8.83 -8.20 7.95
N ILE A 124 -7.55 -8.60 7.92
CA ILE A 124 -6.96 -9.47 8.95
C ILE A 124 -6.13 -8.62 9.91
N GLN A 125 -5.17 -7.87 9.39
CA GLN A 125 -4.17 -7.15 10.17
C GLN A 125 -3.79 -5.83 9.51
N ARG A 126 -3.39 -4.84 10.32
CA ARG A 126 -2.87 -3.56 9.87
C ARG A 126 -1.76 -3.07 10.79
N GLN A 127 -0.77 -2.39 10.23
CA GLN A 127 0.21 -1.65 11.03
C GLN A 127 -0.42 -0.45 11.72
N ILE A 128 -0.13 -0.29 13.00
CA ILE A 128 -0.49 0.90 13.76
C ILE A 128 0.14 2.11 13.08
N ALA A 129 -0.65 3.15 12.80
CA ALA A 129 -0.18 4.37 12.16
C ALA A 129 1.03 4.96 12.89
N GLY A 130 2.10 5.27 12.15
CA GLY A 130 3.36 5.77 12.73
C GLY A 130 4.23 4.72 13.42
N SER A 131 3.92 3.44 13.28
CA SER A 131 4.65 2.35 13.92
C SER A 131 4.89 1.16 12.98
N ALA A 132 5.88 0.34 13.31
CA ALA A 132 6.09 -0.97 12.69
C ALA A 132 5.24 -2.08 13.34
N ALA A 133 4.56 -1.79 14.46
CA ALA A 133 3.74 -2.75 15.17
C ALA A 133 2.45 -3.05 14.41
N TRP A 134 2.04 -4.32 14.44
CA TRP A 134 0.82 -4.81 13.81
C TRP A 134 -0.29 -5.02 14.84
N THR A 135 -1.52 -4.76 14.43
CA THR A 135 -2.73 -5.11 15.17
C THR A 135 -3.66 -5.96 14.31
N THR A 136 -4.36 -6.90 14.94
CA THR A 136 -5.46 -7.65 14.30
C THR A 136 -6.68 -6.74 14.19
N ILE A 137 -7.39 -6.86 13.08
CA ILE A 137 -8.67 -6.20 12.85
C ILE A 137 -9.75 -7.26 13.15
N SER A 138 -10.53 -7.03 14.21
CA SER A 138 -11.61 -7.92 14.68
C SER A 138 -12.92 -7.62 13.98
#